data_AF-A0A960XWD2-F1
#
_entry.id   AF-A0A960XWD2-F1
#
_cell.length_a   1.000
_cell.length_b   1.000
_cell.length_c   1.000
_cell.angle_alpha   90.00
_cell.angle_beta   90.00
_cell.angle_gamma   90.00
#
_symmetry.space_group_name_H-M   'P 1'
#
loop_
_entity.id
_entity.type
_entity.pdbx_description
1 polymer ?
#
loop_
_entity_poly.entity_id
_entity_poly.type
_entity_poly.pdbx_seq_one_letter_code
_entity_poly.pdbx_strand_id
1 'polypeptide(L)'
;MAGGCILDVRRIQYELRKRRADEILDFAFVVIREKMGQIVRITAPFILAFLALNMALVYLIRASGEQESGVIQLLLLPVVLLELMVLQVPLFHMNARWLFEEKVADRTIWKDTGRTFLPFLGRIILPYLIQLVLAPLLLPLWNVLIRSFYRPEVLFLEGLRGRDLRRRISSLTSAFQVFTFWIFHAVLFWVAMYLSLTFCEAILELLRVQNYQQFTAFNLASPLFLLLLMLYSVFFAVSRFLFYVDARTYLEAWDLELQLIRGLDEMTSQKRIS
;
A
#
# COMPACT_ATOMS: atom_id res chain seq x y z
N MET A 1 -4.72 -22.76 -25.21
CA MET A 1 -3.50 -23.08 -24.45
C MET A 1 -2.84 -21.76 -24.09
N ALA A 2 -3.21 -21.19 -22.93
CA ALA A 2 -2.73 -19.89 -22.51
C ALA A 2 -1.42 -20.10 -21.74
N GLY A 3 -0.30 -19.70 -22.34
CA GLY A 3 0.97 -19.57 -21.64
C GLY A 3 0.75 -18.58 -20.49
N GLY A 4 0.77 -19.09 -19.27
CA GLY A 4 0.75 -18.27 -18.07
C GLY A 4 1.93 -17.33 -18.14
N CYS A 5 1.66 -16.04 -18.32
CA CYS A 5 2.65 -15.00 -18.12
C CYS A 5 3.00 -15.05 -16.63
N ILE A 6 4.06 -15.80 -16.33
CA ILE A 6 4.84 -15.63 -15.11
C ILE A 6 5.05 -14.12 -15.03
N LEU A 7 4.54 -13.48 -13.97
CA LEU A 7 4.96 -12.13 -13.60
C LEU A 7 6.47 -12.09 -13.83
N ASP A 8 6.92 -11.36 -14.85
CA ASP A 8 8.33 -11.32 -15.22
C ASP A 8 9.06 -10.40 -14.22
N VAL A 9 8.89 -10.70 -12.93
CA VAL A 9 9.85 -10.39 -11.88
C VAL A 9 11.23 -10.89 -12.30
N ARG A 10 11.34 -11.90 -13.18
CA ARG A 10 12.62 -12.28 -13.79
C ARG A 10 13.19 -11.14 -14.66
N ARG A 11 12.39 -10.41 -15.46
CA ARG A 11 12.80 -9.13 -16.12
C ARG A 11 13.05 -8.00 -15.14
N ILE A 12 12.42 -8.01 -13.95
CA ILE A 12 12.81 -7.06 -12.89
C ILE A 12 14.28 -7.30 -12.48
N GLN A 13 14.70 -8.58 -12.48
CA GLN A 13 15.96 -9.08 -11.94
C GLN A 13 17.20 -8.99 -12.86
N TYR A 14 17.05 -8.56 -14.13
CA TYR A 14 18.16 -8.57 -15.10
C TYR A 14 18.91 -7.25 -15.25
N GLU A 15 18.38 -6.15 -14.70
CA GLU A 15 19.06 -4.86 -14.76
C GLU A 15 19.62 -4.49 -13.39
N LEU A 16 20.94 -4.66 -13.21
CA LEU A 16 21.72 -4.05 -12.13
C LEU A 16 21.83 -2.52 -12.33
N ARG A 17 20.71 -1.88 -12.67
CA ARG A 17 20.58 -0.43 -12.83
C ARG A 17 19.50 0.02 -11.87
N LYS A 18 19.79 1.10 -11.15
CA LYS A 18 18.79 1.81 -10.37
C LYS A 18 17.65 2.26 -11.27
N ARG A 19 16.41 1.88 -10.93
CA ARG A 19 15.22 2.29 -11.68
C ARG A 19 14.84 3.72 -11.35
N ARG A 20 14.24 4.40 -12.32
CA ARG A 20 13.63 5.71 -12.09
C ARG A 20 12.24 5.52 -11.48
N ALA A 21 11.73 6.57 -10.82
CA ALA A 21 10.46 6.49 -10.10
C ALA A 21 9.27 6.19 -11.02
N ASP A 22 9.28 6.71 -12.25
CA ASP A 22 8.30 6.41 -13.30
C ASP A 22 8.28 4.92 -13.67
N GLU A 23 9.46 4.31 -13.86
CA GLU A 23 9.58 2.88 -14.19
C GLU A 23 8.97 1.98 -13.10
N ILE A 24 9.10 2.38 -11.83
CA ILE A 24 8.54 1.65 -10.69
C ILE A 24 7.01 1.74 -10.66
N LEU A 25 6.46 2.89 -11.05
CA LEU A 25 5.01 3.12 -11.07
C LEU A 25 4.33 2.40 -12.22
N ASP A 26 4.97 2.40 -13.40
CA ASP A 26 4.52 1.59 -14.54
C ASP A 26 4.51 0.11 -14.17
N PHE A 27 5.55 -0.36 -13.48
CA PHE A 27 5.60 -1.72 -12.98
C PHE A 27 4.50 -2.02 -11.96
N ALA A 28 4.21 -1.07 -11.05
CA ALA A 28 3.12 -1.21 -10.10
C ALA A 28 1.77 -1.39 -10.82
N PHE A 29 1.53 -0.62 -11.90
CA PHE A 29 0.33 -0.77 -12.72
C PHE A 29 0.23 -2.15 -13.37
N VAL A 30 1.33 -2.66 -13.94
CA VAL A 30 1.38 -4.02 -14.52
C VAL A 30 1.07 -5.08 -13.47
N VAL A 31 1.72 -5.02 -12.29
CA VAL A 31 1.50 -5.97 -11.19
C VAL A 31 0.04 -5.95 -10.74
N ILE A 32 -0.55 -4.76 -10.57
CA ILE A 32 -1.95 -4.62 -10.17
C ILE A 32 -2.88 -5.17 -11.24
N ARG A 33 -2.60 -4.91 -12.53
CA ARG A 33 -3.41 -5.43 -13.63
C ARG A 33 -3.38 -6.96 -13.68
N GLU A 34 -2.21 -7.56 -13.54
CA GLU A 34 -2.04 -9.02 -13.59
C GLU A 34 -2.65 -9.73 -12.37
N LYS A 35 -2.55 -9.11 -11.20
CA LYS A 35 -3.05 -9.67 -9.94
C LYS A 35 -4.39 -9.10 -9.50
N MET A 36 -5.08 -8.36 -10.36
CA MET A 36 -6.33 -7.63 -10.06
C MET A 36 -7.36 -8.52 -9.37
N GLY A 37 -7.61 -9.72 -9.92
CA GLY A 37 -8.59 -10.65 -9.35
C GLY A 37 -8.24 -11.13 -7.94
N GLN A 38 -6.97 -11.25 -7.59
CA GLN A 38 -6.56 -11.59 -6.23
C GLN A 38 -6.61 -10.37 -5.31
N ILE A 39 -6.12 -9.21 -5.78
CA ILE A 39 -6.20 -7.94 -5.05
C ILE A 39 -7.62 -7.68 -4.62
N VAL A 40 -8.57 -7.66 -5.55
CA VAL A 40 -9.98 -7.38 -5.28
C VAL A 40 -10.55 -8.39 -4.29
N ARG A 41 -10.30 -9.70 -4.45
CA ARG A 41 -10.85 -10.72 -3.52
C ARG A 41 -10.34 -10.56 -2.09
N ILE A 42 -9.10 -10.11 -1.90
CA ILE A 42 -8.51 -9.93 -0.58
C ILE A 42 -8.88 -8.56 0.02
N THR A 43 -8.85 -7.49 -0.76
CA THR A 43 -9.06 -6.12 -0.25
C THR A 43 -10.53 -5.70 -0.21
N ALA A 44 -11.40 -6.23 -1.07
CA ALA A 44 -12.81 -5.83 -1.12
C ALA A 44 -13.53 -6.01 0.23
N PRO A 45 -13.34 -7.10 1.01
CA PRO A 45 -13.97 -7.21 2.33
C PRO A 45 -13.57 -6.08 3.27
N PHE A 46 -12.30 -5.66 3.25
CA PHE A 46 -11.83 -4.52 4.06
C PHE A 46 -12.42 -3.21 3.55
N ILE A 47 -12.35 -2.94 2.25
CA ILE A 47 -12.87 -1.71 1.64
C ILE A 47 -14.37 -1.56 1.93
N LEU A 48 -15.16 -2.62 1.74
CA LEU A 48 -16.60 -2.60 2.01
C LEU A 48 -16.90 -2.39 3.49
N ALA A 49 -16.17 -3.07 4.38
CA ALA A 49 -16.34 -2.90 5.83
C ALA A 49 -15.99 -1.47 6.28
N PHE A 50 -14.90 -0.90 5.77
CA PHE A 50 -14.48 0.47 6.08
C PHE A 50 -15.43 1.51 5.50
N LEU A 51 -15.91 1.34 4.27
CA LEU A 51 -16.93 2.22 3.72
C LEU A 51 -18.21 2.18 4.56
N ALA A 52 -18.67 0.99 4.96
CA ALA A 52 -19.83 0.85 5.83
C ALA A 52 -19.61 1.53 7.20
N LEU A 53 -18.44 1.35 7.80
CA LEU A 53 -18.06 1.98 9.07
C LEU A 53 -18.03 3.51 8.97
N ASN A 54 -17.38 4.07 7.95
CA ASN A 54 -17.32 5.52 7.73
C ASN A 54 -18.71 6.10 7.49
N MET A 55 -19.55 5.44 6.70
CA MET A 55 -20.92 5.89 6.47
C MET A 55 -21.76 5.86 7.74
N ALA A 56 -21.62 4.82 8.57
CA ALA A 56 -22.26 4.75 9.88
C ALA A 56 -21.77 5.86 10.81
N LEU A 57 -20.46 6.16 10.81
CA LEU A 57 -19.88 7.22 11.63
C LEU A 57 -20.36 8.61 11.17
N VAL A 58 -20.39 8.88 9.86
CA VAL A 58 -20.96 10.11 9.30
C VAL A 58 -22.41 10.27 9.72
N TYR A 59 -23.21 9.20 9.66
CA TYR A 59 -24.61 9.22 10.08
C TYR A 59 -24.75 9.54 11.57
N LEU A 60 -23.95 8.91 12.43
CA LEU A 60 -23.95 9.13 13.88
C LEU A 60 -23.57 10.57 14.25
N ILE A 61 -22.52 11.14 13.61
CA ILE A 61 -22.09 12.52 13.86
C ILE A 61 -23.19 13.51 13.42
N ARG A 62 -23.81 13.27 12.27
CA ARG A 62 -24.94 14.12 11.82
C ARG A 62 -26.14 14.01 12.76
N ALA A 63 -26.41 12.82 13.30
CA ALA A 63 -27.50 12.60 14.24
C ALA A 63 -27.29 13.30 15.59
N SER A 64 -26.05 13.56 16.01
CA SER A 64 -25.74 14.28 17.25
C SER A 64 -25.89 15.81 17.13
N GLY A 65 -26.35 16.33 15.98
CA GLY A 65 -26.56 17.76 15.75
C GLY A 65 -25.37 18.49 15.13
N GLU A 66 -24.25 17.80 14.91
CA GLU A 66 -23.05 18.35 14.25
C GLU A 66 -23.25 18.34 12.73
N GLN A 67 -23.61 19.48 12.16
CA GLN A 67 -23.79 19.64 10.71
C GLN A 67 -22.58 20.26 10.02
N GLU A 68 -21.63 20.81 10.79
CA GLU A 68 -20.44 21.43 10.23
C GLU A 68 -19.52 20.39 9.59
N SER A 69 -19.35 20.51 8.27
CA SER A 69 -18.52 19.60 7.48
C SER A 69 -17.06 19.54 7.95
N GLY A 70 -16.54 20.59 8.58
CA GLY A 70 -15.19 20.64 9.14
C GLY A 70 -15.01 19.70 10.34
N VAL A 71 -15.99 19.67 11.25
CA VAL A 71 -15.96 18.81 12.44
C VAL A 71 -16.03 17.34 12.03
N ILE A 72 -16.93 17.01 11.10
CA ILE A 72 -17.04 15.64 10.56
C ILE A 72 -15.70 15.19 9.95
N GLN A 73 -15.06 16.03 9.14
CA GLN A 73 -13.77 15.70 8.52
C GLN A 73 -12.65 15.52 9.56
N LEU A 74 -12.61 16.36 10.58
CA LEU A 74 -11.61 16.28 11.66
C LEU A 74 -11.75 14.96 12.44
N LEU A 75 -12.98 14.51 12.70
CA LEU A 75 -13.26 13.25 13.39
C LEU A 75 -13.00 12.02 12.51
N LEU A 76 -13.26 12.11 11.21
CA LEU A 76 -13.03 11.02 10.25
C LEU A 76 -11.54 10.83 9.93
N LEU A 77 -10.76 11.91 9.87
CA LEU A 77 -9.35 11.85 9.47
C LEU A 77 -8.55 10.74 10.21
N PRO A 78 -8.53 10.65 11.55
CA PRO A 78 -7.77 9.61 12.24
C PRO A 78 -8.31 8.19 11.96
N VAL A 79 -9.63 8.05 11.77
CA VAL A 79 -10.26 6.76 11.45
C VAL A 79 -9.83 6.30 10.06
N VAL A 80 -9.94 7.19 9.07
CA VAL A 80 -9.53 6.90 7.68
C VAL A 80 -8.03 6.59 7.62
N LEU A 81 -7.17 7.35 8.30
CA LEU A 81 -5.74 7.05 8.35
C LEU A 81 -5.44 5.66 8.93
N LEU A 82 -6.17 5.27 9.98
CA LEU A 82 -6.06 3.94 10.58
C LEU A 82 -6.50 2.84 9.59
N GLU A 83 -7.62 3.03 8.91
CA GLU A 83 -8.13 2.10 7.89
C GLU A 83 -7.16 1.92 6.73
N LEU A 84 -6.55 3.00 6.24
CA LEU A 84 -5.53 2.93 5.19
C LEU A 84 -4.30 2.15 5.66
N MET A 85 -3.86 2.35 6.91
CA MET A 85 -2.76 1.56 7.48
C MET A 85 -3.13 0.07 7.61
N VAL A 86 -4.35 -0.25 8.04
CA VAL A 86 -4.83 -1.63 8.14
C VAL A 86 -4.92 -2.29 6.77
N LEU A 87 -5.41 -1.56 5.75
CA LEU A 87 -5.54 -2.06 4.38
C LEU A 87 -4.17 -2.45 3.78
N GLN A 88 -3.09 -1.83 4.22
CA GLN A 88 -1.73 -2.16 3.77
C GLN A 88 -1.24 -3.52 4.28
N VAL A 89 -1.80 -4.08 5.36
CA VAL A 89 -1.35 -5.36 5.92
C VAL A 89 -1.54 -6.53 4.93
N PRO A 90 -2.75 -6.81 4.41
CA PRO A 90 -2.91 -7.88 3.43
C PRO A 90 -2.11 -7.61 2.15
N LEU A 91 -2.07 -6.37 1.68
CA LEU A 91 -1.31 -5.99 0.49
C LEU A 91 0.18 -6.26 0.63
N PHE A 92 0.74 -5.97 1.80
CA PHE A 92 2.13 -6.29 2.11
C PHE A 92 2.40 -7.80 1.98
N HIS A 93 1.56 -8.65 2.58
CA HIS A 93 1.72 -10.12 2.50
C HIS A 93 1.55 -10.64 1.08
N MET A 94 0.65 -10.05 0.30
CA MET A 94 0.47 -10.39 -1.11
C MET A 94 1.74 -10.09 -1.90
N ASN A 95 2.25 -8.86 -1.80
CA ASN A 95 3.46 -8.43 -2.48
C ASN A 95 4.68 -9.26 -2.06
N ALA A 96 4.83 -9.52 -0.76
CA ALA A 96 5.86 -10.37 -0.20
C ALA A 96 5.87 -11.76 -0.84
N ARG A 97 4.69 -12.39 -0.93
CA ARG A 97 4.58 -13.75 -1.48
C ARG A 97 4.74 -13.78 -2.99
N TRP A 98 4.23 -12.80 -3.73
CA TRP A 98 4.40 -12.73 -5.19
C TRP A 98 5.86 -12.63 -5.63
N LEU A 99 6.76 -12.18 -4.75
CA LEU A 99 8.20 -12.18 -5.02
C LEU A 99 8.78 -13.60 -5.13
N PHE A 100 8.23 -14.56 -4.37
CA PHE A 100 8.78 -15.91 -4.21
C PHE A 100 7.91 -17.00 -4.84
N GLU A 101 6.60 -16.78 -4.93
CA GLU A 101 5.60 -17.78 -5.35
C GLU A 101 4.80 -17.27 -6.56
N GLU A 102 4.75 -18.06 -7.64
CA GLU A 102 3.94 -17.74 -8.83
C GLU A 102 2.43 -17.79 -8.51
N LYS A 103 2.03 -18.78 -7.70
CA LYS A 103 0.65 -19.05 -7.29
C LYS A 103 0.52 -18.94 -5.78
N VAL A 104 0.05 -17.80 -5.32
CA VAL A 104 -0.21 -17.53 -3.90
C VAL A 104 -1.66 -17.90 -3.57
N ALA A 105 -1.87 -18.74 -2.56
CA ALA A 105 -3.21 -19.10 -2.11
C ALA A 105 -3.82 -18.00 -1.21
N ASP A 106 -5.08 -17.64 -1.44
CA ASP A 106 -5.77 -16.62 -0.64
C ASP A 106 -5.79 -16.97 0.87
N ARG A 107 -5.96 -18.25 1.20
CA ARG A 107 -5.98 -18.75 2.58
C ARG A 107 -4.68 -18.46 3.33
N THR A 108 -3.53 -18.53 2.67
CA THR A 108 -2.24 -18.25 3.33
C THR A 108 -2.11 -16.75 3.62
N ILE A 109 -2.52 -15.90 2.68
CA ILE A 109 -2.58 -14.45 2.86
C ILE A 109 -3.48 -14.08 4.05
N TRP A 110 -4.69 -14.63 4.13
CA TRP A 110 -5.61 -14.37 5.24
C TRP A 110 -5.04 -14.81 6.59
N LYS A 111 -4.41 -15.99 6.63
CA LYS A 111 -3.77 -16.53 7.84
C LYS A 111 -2.62 -15.64 8.30
N ASP A 112 -1.77 -15.18 7.39
CA ASP A 112 -0.62 -14.33 7.70
C ASP A 112 -1.07 -12.92 8.10
N THR A 113 -2.07 -12.37 7.41
CA THR A 113 -2.72 -11.11 7.76
C THR A 113 -3.28 -11.17 9.18
N GLY A 114 -4.07 -12.19 9.52
CA GLY A 114 -4.63 -12.33 10.87
C GLY A 114 -3.57 -12.50 11.96
N ARG A 115 -2.50 -13.26 11.70
CA ARG A 115 -1.39 -13.46 12.66
C ARG A 115 -0.59 -12.19 12.91
N THR A 116 -0.39 -11.39 11.87
CA THR A 116 0.43 -10.16 11.94
C THR A 116 -0.38 -8.92 12.30
N PHE A 117 -1.71 -8.98 12.25
CA PHE A 117 -2.60 -7.85 12.50
C PHE A 117 -2.36 -7.16 13.85
N LEU A 118 -2.40 -7.91 14.96
CA LEU A 118 -2.17 -7.36 16.29
C LEU A 118 -0.71 -6.84 16.47
N PRO A 119 0.34 -7.57 16.07
CA PRO A 119 1.70 -7.04 16.04
C PRO A 119 1.83 -5.77 15.20
N PHE A 120 1.15 -5.68 14.07
CA PHE A 120 1.17 -4.51 13.17
C PHE A 120 0.55 -3.29 13.86
N LEU A 121 -0.63 -3.46 14.47
CA LEU A 121 -1.30 -2.42 15.25
C LEU A 121 -0.38 -1.88 16.36
N GLY A 122 0.18 -2.77 17.18
CA GLY A 122 1.01 -2.35 18.32
C GLY A 122 2.38 -1.78 17.92
N ARG A 123 3.01 -2.30 16.86
CA ARG A 123 4.41 -1.96 16.52
C ARG A 123 4.56 -0.91 15.43
N ILE A 124 3.53 -0.69 14.62
CA ILE A 124 3.54 0.27 13.52
C ILE A 124 2.54 1.36 13.82
N ILE A 125 1.25 1.03 13.86
CA ILE A 125 0.16 2.02 13.97
C ILE A 125 0.26 2.84 15.26
N LEU A 126 0.39 2.20 16.42
CA LEU A 126 0.39 2.90 17.71
C LEU A 126 1.52 3.95 17.81
N PRO A 127 2.78 3.65 17.45
CA PRO A 127 3.83 4.68 17.35
C PRO A 127 3.49 5.84 16.42
N TYR A 128 2.88 5.58 15.25
CA TYR A 128 2.45 6.64 14.33
C TYR A 128 1.35 7.52 14.95
N LEU A 129 0.36 6.93 15.62
CA LEU A 129 -0.71 7.68 16.29
C LEU A 129 -0.16 8.55 17.44
N ILE A 130 0.71 8.00 18.28
CA ILE A 130 1.36 8.77 19.36
C ILE A 130 2.14 9.94 18.76
N GLN A 131 2.88 9.71 17.67
CA GLN A 131 3.64 10.76 17.02
C GLN A 131 2.77 11.80 16.30
N LEU A 132 1.61 11.40 15.78
CA LEU A 132 0.62 12.31 15.18
C LEU A 132 0.02 13.24 16.24
N VAL A 133 -0.29 12.72 17.43
CA VAL A 133 -0.75 13.55 18.57
C VAL A 133 0.36 14.50 19.03
N LEU A 134 1.62 14.06 19.00
CA LEU A 134 2.78 14.88 19.32
C LEU A 134 3.26 15.76 18.15
N ALA A 135 2.56 15.75 17.00
CA ALA A 135 2.95 16.44 15.77
C ALA A 135 2.82 17.97 15.72
N PRO A 136 2.21 18.72 16.67
CA PRO A 136 2.25 20.19 16.65
C PRO A 136 3.67 20.78 16.55
N LEU A 137 4.70 19.96 16.77
CA LEU A 137 6.11 20.27 16.55
C LEU A 137 6.61 20.13 15.09
N LEU A 138 5.76 19.92 14.06
CA LEU A 138 5.99 19.83 12.58
C LEU A 138 7.28 19.18 12.01
N LEU A 139 8.46 19.53 12.49
CA LEU A 139 9.75 18.87 12.22
C LEU A 139 9.82 17.35 12.50
N PRO A 140 9.06 16.74 13.45
CA PRO A 140 9.15 15.30 13.68
C PRO A 140 8.37 14.49 12.64
N LEU A 141 7.31 15.03 12.03
CA LEU A 141 6.45 14.26 11.12
C LEU A 141 7.20 13.83 9.86
N TRP A 142 7.95 14.75 9.25
CA TRP A 142 8.75 14.48 8.06
C TRP A 142 9.86 13.45 8.33
N ASN A 143 10.54 13.60 9.47
CA ASN A 143 11.56 12.65 9.92
C ASN A 143 10.98 11.24 10.12
N VAL A 144 9.76 11.13 10.64
CA VAL A 144 9.08 9.85 10.83
C VAL A 144 8.69 9.23 9.48
N LEU A 145 8.11 10.01 8.57
CA LEU A 145 7.68 9.54 7.25
C LEU A 145 8.84 9.02 6.40
N ILE A 146 9.99 9.72 6.41
CA ILE A 146 11.20 9.25 5.72
C ILE A 146 11.82 8.07 6.47
N ARG A 147 12.11 8.20 7.77
CA ARG A 147 12.91 7.19 8.50
C ARG A 147 12.13 5.92 8.84
N SER A 148 10.82 5.90 8.65
CA SER A 148 10.00 4.71 8.85
C SER A 148 9.41 4.17 7.54
N PHE A 149 9.85 4.70 6.39
CA PHE A 149 9.26 4.41 5.08
C PHE A 149 9.25 2.91 4.73
N TYR A 150 10.34 2.20 5.00
CA TYR A 150 10.47 0.75 4.79
C TYR A 150 10.21 -0.11 6.04
N ARG A 151 9.63 0.49 7.09
CA ARG A 151 9.48 -0.21 8.36
C ARG A 151 8.62 -1.47 8.27
N PRO A 152 7.48 -1.49 7.59
CA PRO A 152 6.71 -2.73 7.39
C PRO A 152 7.55 -3.82 6.70
N GLU A 153 8.27 -3.46 5.63
CA GLU A 153 9.06 -4.40 4.83
C GLU A 153 10.18 -5.02 5.65
N VAL A 154 11.00 -4.21 6.30
CA VAL A 154 12.12 -4.70 7.11
C VAL A 154 11.62 -5.51 8.33
N LEU A 155 10.50 -5.11 8.95
CA LEU A 155 9.98 -5.82 10.12
C LEU A 155 9.43 -7.20 9.76
N PHE A 156 8.72 -7.33 8.64
CA PHE A 156 7.97 -8.55 8.32
C PHE A 156 8.66 -9.43 7.28
N LEU A 157 9.40 -8.87 6.30
CA LEU A 157 10.20 -9.67 5.37
C LEU A 157 11.50 -10.13 6.01
N GLU A 158 12.24 -9.20 6.62
CA GLU A 158 13.57 -9.50 7.16
C GLU A 158 13.52 -9.97 8.62
N GLY A 159 12.39 -9.79 9.30
CA GLY A 159 12.20 -10.21 10.70
C GLY A 159 13.02 -9.39 11.71
N LEU A 160 13.69 -8.32 11.28
CA LEU A 160 14.59 -7.51 12.11
C LEU A 160 13.82 -6.66 13.12
N ARG A 161 14.40 -6.45 14.30
CA ARG A 161 13.77 -5.72 15.41
C ARG A 161 14.72 -4.73 16.07
N GLY A 162 14.15 -3.77 16.80
CA GLY A 162 14.89 -2.88 17.69
C GLY A 162 15.93 -2.01 16.97
N ARG A 163 17.20 -2.10 17.41
CA ARG A 163 18.31 -1.31 16.86
C ARG A 163 18.70 -1.75 15.46
N ASP A 164 18.62 -3.04 15.17
CA ASP A 164 18.98 -3.58 13.86
C ASP A 164 17.98 -3.13 12.80
N LEU A 165 16.69 -3.12 13.12
CA LEU A 165 15.64 -2.52 12.29
C LEU A 165 15.96 -1.06 11.94
N ARG A 166 16.35 -0.23 12.91
CA ARG A 166 16.65 1.18 12.68
C ARG A 166 17.88 1.37 11.80
N ARG A 167 18.95 0.62 12.07
CA ARG A 167 20.19 0.63 11.27
C ARG A 167 19.88 0.22 9.83
N ARG A 168 19.10 -0.85 9.67
CA ARG A 168 18.69 -1.35 8.37
C ARG A 168 17.84 -0.35 7.57
N ILE A 169 16.84 0.27 8.20
CA ILE A 169 16.06 1.29 7.51
C ILE A 169 16.94 2.49 7.14
N SER A 170 17.90 2.89 7.98
CA SER A 170 18.81 3.99 7.65
C SER A 170 19.77 3.65 6.50
N SER A 171 20.15 2.38 6.33
CA SER A 171 21.01 1.98 5.20
C SER A 171 20.24 1.89 3.89
N LEU A 172 18.97 1.49 3.93
CA LEU A 172 18.11 1.38 2.73
C LEU A 172 17.52 2.73 2.30
N THR A 173 17.26 3.63 3.26
CA THR A 173 16.54 4.89 3.01
C THR A 173 17.48 5.99 2.56
N SER A 174 17.44 6.35 1.28
CA SER A 174 17.95 7.65 0.81
C SER A 174 16.86 8.72 0.98
N ALA A 175 17.09 9.69 1.86
CA ALA A 175 16.10 10.73 2.18
C ALA A 175 15.59 11.49 0.95
N PHE A 176 16.48 11.82 0.01
CA PHE A 176 16.10 12.51 -1.24
C PHE A 176 15.20 11.64 -2.12
N GLN A 177 15.49 10.35 -2.24
CA GLN A 177 14.69 9.47 -3.11
C GLN A 177 13.30 9.22 -2.52
N VAL A 178 13.22 8.98 -1.21
CA VAL A 178 11.94 8.83 -0.50
C VAL A 178 11.13 10.13 -0.55
N PHE A 179 11.79 11.29 -0.41
CA PHE A 179 11.16 12.60 -0.59
C PHE A 179 10.56 12.76 -1.99
N THR A 180 11.34 12.46 -3.04
CA THR A 180 10.88 12.54 -4.43
C THR A 180 9.74 11.56 -4.70
N PHE A 181 9.81 10.34 -4.16
CA PHE A 181 8.74 9.35 -4.24
C PHE A 181 7.45 9.86 -3.62
N TRP A 182 7.52 10.48 -2.44
CA TRP A 182 6.36 11.11 -1.78
C TRP A 182 5.77 12.26 -2.60
N ILE A 183 6.60 13.15 -3.14
CA ILE A 183 6.12 14.24 -4.01
C ILE A 183 5.41 13.66 -5.23
N PHE A 184 6.02 12.68 -5.89
CA PHE A 184 5.44 12.09 -7.09
C PHE A 184 4.09 11.44 -6.79
N HIS A 185 3.99 10.69 -5.69
CA HIS A 185 2.73 10.13 -5.23
C HIS A 185 1.72 11.18 -4.76
N ALA A 186 2.16 12.32 -4.21
CA ALA A 186 1.24 13.40 -3.87
C ALA A 186 0.64 13.99 -5.15
N VAL A 187 1.46 14.34 -6.14
CA VAL A 187 0.99 14.87 -7.43
C VAL A 187 0.07 13.86 -8.13
N LEU A 188 0.49 12.61 -8.24
CA LEU A 188 -0.30 11.56 -8.88
C LEU A 188 -1.62 11.30 -8.15
N PHE A 189 -1.62 11.31 -6.81
CA PHE A 189 -2.84 11.20 -6.01
C PHE A 189 -3.83 12.30 -6.36
N TRP A 190 -3.40 13.56 -6.29
CA TRP A 190 -4.28 14.70 -6.54
C TRP A 190 -4.83 14.70 -7.97
N VAL A 191 -3.98 14.42 -8.97
CA VAL A 191 -4.42 14.31 -10.37
C VAL A 191 -5.40 13.16 -10.56
N ALA A 192 -5.09 11.96 -10.06
CA ALA A 192 -5.95 10.79 -10.21
C ALA A 192 -7.29 10.96 -9.50
N MET A 193 -7.29 11.52 -8.29
CA MET A 193 -8.52 11.82 -7.53
C MET A 193 -9.38 12.83 -8.26
N TYR A 194 -8.80 13.94 -8.71
CA TYR A 194 -9.54 14.97 -9.46
C TYR A 194 -10.17 14.41 -10.73
N LEU A 195 -9.39 13.69 -11.56
CA LEU A 195 -9.88 13.07 -12.78
C LEU A 195 -10.95 12.01 -12.52
N SER A 196 -10.78 11.19 -11.48
CA SER A 196 -11.74 10.13 -11.16
C SER A 196 -13.07 10.68 -10.65
N LEU A 197 -13.04 11.69 -9.78
CA LEU A 197 -14.25 12.32 -9.26
C LEU A 197 -15.00 13.06 -10.35
N THR A 198 -14.31 13.86 -11.17
CA THR A 198 -14.93 14.59 -12.30
C THR A 198 -15.51 13.64 -13.33
N PHE A 199 -14.83 12.54 -13.64
CA PHE A 199 -15.36 11.49 -14.52
C PHE A 199 -16.62 10.83 -13.94
N CYS A 200 -16.60 10.47 -12.65
CA CYS A 200 -17.77 9.88 -11.99
C CYS A 200 -18.93 10.88 -11.89
N GLU A 201 -18.64 12.16 -11.66
CA GLU A 201 -19.62 13.23 -11.68
C GLU A 201 -20.33 13.32 -13.02
N ALA A 202 -19.57 13.38 -14.12
CA ALA A 202 -20.13 13.40 -15.46
C ALA A 202 -20.98 12.14 -15.76
N ILE A 203 -20.56 10.96 -15.30
CA ILE A 203 -21.35 9.73 -15.45
C ILE A 203 -22.65 9.80 -14.64
N LEU A 204 -22.59 10.22 -13.38
CA LEU A 204 -23.77 10.27 -12.51
C LEU A 204 -24.77 11.32 -12.99
N GLU A 205 -24.27 12.45 -13.51
CA GLU A 205 -25.08 13.48 -14.16
C GLU A 205 -25.75 12.92 -15.42
N LEU A 206 -25.02 12.21 -16.28
CA LEU A 206 -25.56 11.55 -17.47
C LEU A 206 -26.65 10.52 -17.12
N LEU A 207 -26.45 9.78 -16.01
CA LEU A 207 -27.43 8.82 -15.47
C LEU A 207 -28.57 9.50 -14.70
N ARG A 208 -28.60 10.83 -14.61
CA ARG A 208 -29.61 11.63 -13.89
C ARG A 208 -29.78 11.23 -12.42
N VAL A 209 -28.70 10.82 -11.77
CA VAL A 209 -28.72 10.49 -10.34
C VAL A 209 -28.95 11.77 -9.54
N GLN A 210 -29.96 11.80 -8.68
CA GLN A 210 -30.22 12.96 -7.82
C GLN A 210 -29.18 13.06 -6.71
N ASN A 211 -28.84 14.29 -6.30
CA ASN A 211 -27.88 14.57 -5.22
C ASN A 211 -26.48 13.97 -5.43
N TYR A 212 -26.06 13.74 -6.68
CA TYR A 212 -24.75 13.16 -7.00
C TYR A 212 -23.58 13.97 -6.41
N GLN A 213 -23.74 15.28 -6.19
CA GLN A 213 -22.70 16.14 -5.61
C GLN A 213 -22.29 15.69 -4.20
N GLN A 214 -23.19 15.06 -3.44
CA GLN A 214 -22.87 14.51 -2.12
C GLN A 214 -21.91 13.32 -2.22
N PHE A 215 -21.97 12.58 -3.33
CA PHE A 215 -21.12 11.44 -3.62
C PHE A 215 -19.81 11.85 -4.30
N THR A 216 -19.76 12.95 -5.05
CA THR A 216 -18.55 13.34 -5.82
C THR A 216 -17.72 14.43 -5.17
N ALA A 217 -18.17 14.98 -4.04
CA ALA A 217 -17.44 16.02 -3.32
C ALA A 217 -16.03 15.60 -2.89
N PHE A 218 -15.10 16.55 -2.98
CA PHE A 218 -13.72 16.40 -2.51
C PHE A 218 -13.65 16.51 -0.97
N ASN A 219 -14.21 15.55 -0.24
CA ASN A 219 -14.21 15.53 1.22
C ASN A 219 -14.23 14.10 1.78
N LEU A 220 -13.81 13.95 3.05
CA LEU A 220 -13.77 12.65 3.73
C LEU A 220 -15.15 12.07 4.08
N ALA A 221 -16.23 12.85 3.98
CA ALA A 221 -17.59 12.35 4.18
C ALA A 221 -18.19 11.76 2.89
N SER A 222 -17.53 11.92 1.74
CA SER A 222 -17.97 11.41 0.46
C SER A 222 -17.58 9.93 0.32
N PRO A 223 -18.56 9.03 0.08
CA PRO A 223 -18.27 7.60 -0.08
C PRO A 223 -17.39 7.31 -1.31
N LEU A 224 -17.57 8.05 -2.41
CA LEU A 224 -16.73 7.86 -3.60
C LEU A 224 -15.30 8.36 -3.34
N PHE A 225 -15.15 9.48 -2.63
CA PHE A 225 -13.84 9.99 -2.24
C PHE A 225 -13.08 8.96 -1.39
N LEU A 226 -13.75 8.40 -0.38
CA LEU A 226 -13.17 7.35 0.46
C LEU A 226 -12.84 6.08 -0.32
N LEU A 227 -13.72 5.65 -1.23
CA LEU A 227 -13.47 4.51 -2.10
C LEU A 227 -12.22 4.73 -2.96
N LEU A 228 -12.13 5.88 -3.63
CA LEU A 228 -10.98 6.22 -4.47
C LEU A 228 -9.69 6.34 -3.65
N LEU A 229 -9.76 6.89 -2.43
CA LEU A 229 -8.64 6.95 -1.50
C LEU A 229 -8.13 5.55 -1.11
N MET A 230 -9.04 4.61 -0.81
CA MET A 230 -8.68 3.22 -0.51
C MET A 230 -8.10 2.50 -1.73
N LEU A 231 -8.66 2.72 -2.92
CA LEU A 231 -8.11 2.19 -4.17
C LEU A 231 -6.70 2.75 -4.45
N TYR A 232 -6.49 4.04 -4.22
CA TYR A 232 -5.16 4.64 -4.35
C TYR A 232 -4.17 4.07 -3.34
N SER A 233 -4.61 3.75 -2.12
CA SER A 233 -3.76 3.08 -1.12
C SER A 233 -3.28 1.70 -1.58
N VAL A 234 -4.06 0.99 -2.41
CA VAL A 234 -3.59 -0.25 -3.04
C VAL A 234 -2.42 0.04 -3.97
N PHE A 235 -2.57 1.03 -4.85
CA PHE A 235 -1.52 1.45 -5.77
C PHE A 235 -0.25 1.88 -5.03
N PHE A 236 -0.40 2.73 -4.02
CA PHE A 236 0.69 3.20 -3.18
C PHE A 236 1.42 2.06 -2.45
N ALA A 237 0.70 1.06 -1.94
CA ALA A 237 1.32 -0.06 -1.24
C ALA A 237 2.17 -0.93 -2.18
N VAL A 238 1.69 -1.18 -3.40
CA VAL A 238 2.41 -1.95 -4.42
C VAL A 238 3.64 -1.19 -4.91
N SER A 239 3.50 0.09 -5.25
CA SER A 239 4.65 0.91 -5.70
C SER A 239 5.70 1.06 -4.60
N ARG A 240 5.30 1.27 -3.34
CA ARG A 240 6.21 1.34 -2.19
C ARG A 240 6.98 0.04 -1.99
N PHE A 241 6.31 -1.10 -2.15
CA PHE A 241 6.97 -2.40 -2.06
C PHE A 241 7.99 -2.60 -3.18
N LEU A 242 7.65 -2.25 -4.42
CA LEU A 242 8.59 -2.32 -5.55
C LEU A 242 9.78 -1.37 -5.36
N PHE A 243 9.55 -0.20 -4.79
CA PHE A 243 10.60 0.74 -4.43
C PHE A 243 11.54 0.17 -3.36
N TYR A 244 11.02 -0.60 -2.39
CA TYR A 244 11.84 -1.36 -1.44
C TYR A 244 12.67 -2.45 -2.13
N VAL A 245 12.08 -3.22 -3.05
CA VAL A 245 12.80 -4.26 -3.80
C VAL A 245 13.93 -3.64 -4.62
N ASP A 246 13.69 -2.54 -5.33
CA ASP A 246 14.71 -1.81 -6.11
C ASP A 246 15.87 -1.33 -5.22
N ALA A 247 15.55 -0.75 -4.06
CA ALA A 247 16.56 -0.31 -3.09
C ALA A 247 17.46 -1.47 -2.60
N ARG A 248 16.88 -2.66 -2.38
CA ARG A 248 17.64 -3.86 -2.00
C ARG A 248 18.46 -4.43 -3.13
N THR A 249 17.89 -4.55 -4.33
CA THR A 249 18.60 -5.01 -5.51
C THR A 249 19.82 -4.15 -5.78
N TYR A 250 19.69 -2.82 -5.69
CA TYR A 250 20.79 -1.90 -5.94
C TYR A 250 21.90 -1.97 -4.86
N LEU A 251 21.54 -2.06 -3.58
CA LEU A 251 22.51 -2.02 -2.48
C LEU A 251 23.16 -3.36 -2.16
N GLU A 252 22.44 -4.46 -2.35
CA GLU A 252 22.88 -5.81 -1.93
C GLU A 252 23.11 -6.76 -3.09
N ALA A 253 22.86 -6.32 -4.33
CA ALA A 253 22.78 -7.22 -5.48
C ALA A 253 21.85 -8.42 -5.18
N TRP A 254 20.73 -8.14 -4.49
CA TRP A 254 19.81 -9.16 -3.98
C TRP A 254 19.31 -10.12 -5.09
N ASP A 255 19.26 -9.66 -6.33
CA ASP A 255 18.96 -10.48 -7.50
C ASP A 255 19.97 -11.63 -7.70
N LEU A 256 21.26 -11.41 -7.43
CA LEU A 256 22.27 -12.46 -7.50
C LEU A 256 22.04 -13.53 -6.42
N GLU A 257 21.70 -13.12 -5.20
CA GLU A 257 21.41 -14.04 -4.09
C GLU A 257 20.15 -14.87 -4.39
N LEU A 258 19.08 -14.24 -4.88
CA LEU A 258 17.84 -14.91 -5.27
C LEU A 258 18.04 -15.87 -6.46
N GLN A 259 18.86 -15.49 -7.43
CA GLN A 259 19.21 -16.36 -8.56
C GLN A 259 20.05 -17.56 -8.10
N LEU A 260 20.99 -17.37 -7.17
CA LEU A 260 21.80 -18.44 -6.60
C LEU A 260 20.95 -19.45 -5.81
N ILE A 261 20.05 -18.96 -4.96
CA ILE A 261 19.13 -19.82 -4.20
C ILE A 261 18.24 -20.62 -5.15
N ARG A 262 17.70 -20.00 -6.20
CA ARG A 262 16.87 -20.70 -7.21
C ARG A 262 17.67 -21.72 -8.02
N GLY A 263 18.89 -21.38 -8.43
CA GLY A 263 19.78 -22.32 -9.13
C GLY A 263 20.11 -23.55 -8.27
N LEU A 264 20.33 -23.34 -6.97
CA LEU A 264 20.53 -24.41 -5.99
C LEU A 264 19.27 -25.27 -5.80
N ASP A 265 18.08 -24.67 -5.73
CA ASP A 265 16.81 -25.38 -5.61
C ASP A 265 16.49 -26.21 -6.88
N GLU A 266 16.74 -25.67 -8.08
CA GLU A 266 16.58 -26.40 -9.33
C GLU A 266 17.53 -27.61 -9.42
N MET A 267 18.81 -27.42 -9.08
CA MET A 267 19.80 -28.51 -9.06
C MET A 267 19.49 -29.59 -8.03
N THR A 268 18.99 -29.21 -6.85
CA THR A 268 18.60 -30.19 -5.81
C THR A 268 17.29 -30.91 -6.15
N SER A 269 16.37 -30.27 -6.87
CA SER A 269 15.14 -30.91 -7.36
C SER A 269 15.44 -31.95 -8.44
N GLN A 270 16.38 -31.69 -9.36
CA GLN A 270 16.81 -32.64 -10.38
C GLN A 270 17.49 -33.88 -9.78
N LYS A 271 18.31 -33.68 -8.74
CA LYS A 271 19.02 -34.76 -8.04
C LYS A 271 18.11 -35.71 -7.24
N ARG A 272 16.84 -35.34 -6.99
CA ARG A 272 15.84 -36.22 -6.36
C ARG A 272 15.05 -37.06 -7.36
N ILE A 273 15.13 -36.73 -8.65
CA ILE A 273 14.40 -37.42 -9.73
C ILE A 273 15.33 -38.41 -10.46
N SER A 274 16.65 -38.21 -10.37
CA SER A 274 17.69 -39.17 -10.81
C SER A 274 18.04 -40.18 -9.74
#